data_AF-A0AB40A063-F1
#
_entry.id   AF-A0AB40A063-F1
#
_cell.length_a   1.000
_cell.length_b   1.000
_cell.length_c   1.000
_cell.angle_alpha   90.00
_cell.angle_beta   90.00
_cell.angle_gamma   90.00
#
_symmetry.space_group_name_H-M   'P 1'
#
loop_
_entity.id
_entity.type
_entity.pdbx_description
1 polymer ?
#
loop_
_entity_poly.entity_id
_entity_poly.type
_entity_poly.pdbx_seq_one_letter_code
_entity_poly.pdbx_strand_id
1 'polypeptide(L)'
;MEQTMNRRYLPGTFGWAQFGTIHVPYIYRNSQKYMCVRMLFAEPVLFKCRNFMHPDIFALCGHMTRLPITSSEMRLLNEINRDHCDGQFSSEKFTLRDTVIHIIDAYEFYLFLGFCCNKLTRGSRFPWEPCSFIRIAGSFLVPYIVRNNQKIMPIFFFTRESEPLQSNEEPVTGWDLSYMKFCCRLLNIREELCSGDHLTAISLNEIEDAFPSGYDCEECWPF
;
A
#
# COMPACT_ATOMS: atom_id res chain seq x y z
N MET A 1 31.02 1.53 39.84
CA MET A 1 30.20 2.58 39.22
C MET A 1 29.94 2.16 37.79
N GLU A 2 28.66 2.04 37.45
CA GLU A 2 28.14 1.41 36.25
C GLU A 2 28.56 2.08 34.94
N GLN A 3 28.79 1.23 33.95
CA GLN A 3 28.87 1.56 32.54
C GLN A 3 27.52 2.06 32.05
N THR A 4 27.36 3.37 31.86
CA THR A 4 26.26 3.89 31.05
C THR A 4 26.72 4.02 29.60
N MET A 5 26.87 2.86 28.95
CA MET A 5 27.08 2.78 27.51
C MET A 5 25.81 3.31 26.83
N ASN A 6 25.90 4.53 26.31
CA ASN A 6 24.84 5.22 25.59
C ASN A 6 24.46 4.38 24.35
N ARG A 7 23.41 3.56 24.44
CA ARG A 7 22.81 2.80 23.31
C ARG A 7 22.07 3.74 22.33
N ARG A 8 22.72 4.82 21.90
CA ARG A 8 22.15 5.82 20.99
C ARG A 8 23.02 5.92 19.75
N TYR A 9 22.46 5.44 18.62
CA TYR A 9 22.99 5.52 17.26
C TYR A 9 24.33 4.81 17.01
N LEU A 10 24.35 3.84 16.08
CA LEU A 10 25.57 3.40 15.39
C LEU A 10 25.65 4.17 14.06
N PRO A 11 26.26 5.37 14.02
CA PRO A 11 26.47 6.10 12.77
C PRO A 11 27.23 5.22 11.78
N GLY A 12 26.75 5.15 10.53
CA GLY A 12 27.38 4.39 9.45
C GLY A 12 26.86 2.96 9.24
N THR A 13 25.84 2.51 9.98
CA THR A 13 25.27 1.17 9.75
C THR A 13 24.16 1.20 8.71
N PHE A 14 24.33 0.42 7.66
CA PHE A 14 23.35 0.18 6.61
C PHE A 14 23.29 -1.31 6.28
N GLY A 15 22.28 -1.72 5.52
CA GLY A 15 22.16 -3.07 5.00
C GLY A 15 21.36 -3.09 3.70
N TRP A 16 21.06 -4.29 3.23
CA TRP A 16 20.38 -4.51 1.96
C TRP A 16 19.08 -5.29 2.20
N ALA A 17 18.00 -4.81 1.61
CA ALA A 17 16.76 -5.57 1.47
C ALA A 17 16.59 -5.98 0.01
N GLN A 18 15.88 -7.08 -0.23
CA GLN A 18 15.62 -7.57 -1.57
C GLN A 18 14.18 -7.25 -1.98
N PHE A 19 14.02 -6.45 -3.02
CA PHE A 19 12.73 -6.08 -3.61
C PHE A 19 12.66 -6.74 -4.99
N GLY A 20 12.00 -7.90 -5.07
CA GLY A 20 12.05 -8.75 -6.26
C GLY A 20 13.48 -9.20 -6.57
N THR A 21 14.03 -8.75 -7.69
CA THR A 21 15.41 -9.07 -8.11
C THR A 21 16.44 -8.02 -7.70
N ILE A 22 16.03 -6.97 -6.98
CA ILE A 22 16.84 -5.76 -6.78
C ILE A 22 17.20 -5.62 -5.31
N HIS A 23 18.46 -5.31 -5.04
CA HIS A 23 18.95 -5.02 -3.70
C HIS A 23 18.85 -3.52 -3.44
N VAL A 24 18.04 -3.16 -2.46
CA VAL A 24 17.80 -1.77 -2.07
C VAL A 24 18.43 -1.51 -0.71
N PRO A 25 19.24 -0.44 -0.57
CA PRO A 25 19.87 -0.16 0.70
C PRO A 25 18.86 0.40 1.71
N TYR A 26 19.08 0.07 2.97
CA TYR A 26 18.38 0.66 4.11
C TYR A 26 19.40 1.11 5.17
N ILE A 27 19.03 2.11 5.95
CA ILE A 27 19.81 2.63 7.08
C ILE A 27 19.16 2.22 8.40
N TYR A 28 19.97 2.13 9.47
CA TYR A 28 19.46 1.86 10.81
C TYR A 28 19.18 3.15 11.58
N ARG A 29 17.99 3.22 12.17
CA ARG A 29 17.58 4.24 13.14
C ARG A 29 17.02 3.55 14.37
N ASN A 30 17.69 3.67 15.51
CA ASN A 30 17.29 3.00 16.76
C ASN A 30 17.01 1.49 16.59
N SER A 31 17.87 0.79 15.85
CA SER A 31 17.73 -0.65 15.52
C SER A 31 16.59 -1.00 14.56
N GLN A 32 15.83 -0.03 14.09
CA GLN A 32 14.82 -0.20 13.03
C GLN A 32 15.41 0.18 11.66
N LYS A 33 14.82 -0.37 10.60
CA LYS A 33 15.34 -0.25 9.22
C LYS A 33 14.50 0.75 8.45
N TYR A 34 15.17 1.69 7.80
CA TYR A 34 14.53 2.77 7.06
C TYR A 34 15.13 2.92 5.66
N MET A 35 14.29 3.24 4.69
CA MET A 35 14.70 3.55 3.32
C MET A 35 14.29 4.98 2.97
N CYS A 36 15.11 5.68 2.17
CA CYS A 36 14.70 6.97 1.61
C CYS A 36 13.55 6.78 0.62
N VAL A 37 12.47 7.55 0.81
CA VAL A 37 11.26 7.49 -0.01
C VAL A 37 11.59 7.65 -1.50
N ARG A 38 12.51 8.55 -1.85
CA ARG A 38 12.91 8.80 -3.24
C ARG A 38 13.47 7.56 -3.95
N MET A 39 14.11 6.65 -3.22
CA MET A 39 14.66 5.42 -3.80
C MET A 39 13.56 4.44 -4.25
N LEU A 40 12.37 4.50 -3.65
CA LEU A 40 11.22 3.74 -4.12
C LEU A 40 10.82 4.11 -5.55
N PHE A 41 11.18 5.30 -6.02
CA PHE A 41 10.82 5.82 -7.33
C PHE A 41 11.92 5.62 -8.37
N ALA A 42 13.07 5.10 -7.94
CA ALA A 42 14.18 4.89 -8.84
C ALA A 42 13.81 3.83 -9.89
N GLU A 43 14.31 4.03 -11.10
CA GLU A 43 14.10 3.14 -12.25
C GLU A 43 14.28 1.65 -11.90
N PRO A 44 15.33 1.24 -11.15
CA PRO A 44 15.45 -0.15 -10.72
C PRO A 44 14.16 -0.66 -10.04
N VAL A 45 13.66 0.04 -9.03
CA VAL A 45 12.53 -0.43 -8.22
C VAL A 45 11.23 -0.47 -9.03
N LEU A 46 11.02 0.47 -9.96
CA LEU A 46 9.72 0.68 -10.63
C LEU A 46 9.71 0.57 -12.15
N PHE A 47 10.75 -0.01 -12.76
CA PHE A 47 10.88 -0.12 -14.23
C PHE A 47 9.56 -0.56 -14.92
N LYS A 48 8.85 -1.54 -14.36
CA LYS A 48 7.60 -2.08 -14.92
C LYS A 48 6.35 -1.23 -14.66
N CYS A 49 6.43 -0.31 -13.71
CA CYS A 49 5.32 0.47 -13.17
C CYS A 49 5.41 1.97 -13.47
N ARG A 50 6.47 2.44 -14.12
CA ARG A 50 6.75 3.85 -14.38
C ARG A 50 5.56 4.63 -14.96
N ASN A 51 4.81 4.03 -15.89
CA ASN A 51 3.69 4.71 -16.55
C ASN A 51 2.43 4.80 -15.68
N PHE A 52 2.41 4.09 -14.55
CA PHE A 52 1.27 4.03 -13.62
C PHE A 52 1.52 4.86 -12.36
N MET A 53 2.66 5.56 -12.27
CA MET A 53 3.07 6.38 -11.14
C MET A 53 2.35 7.72 -11.10
N HIS A 54 1.02 7.69 -11.11
CA HIS A 54 0.20 8.87 -10.93
C HIS A 54 0.24 9.31 -9.46
N PRO A 55 0.32 10.62 -9.14
CA PRO A 55 0.29 11.13 -7.76
C PRO A 55 -0.86 10.55 -6.91
N ASP A 56 -1.96 10.21 -7.58
CA ASP A 56 -3.12 9.60 -6.95
C ASP A 56 -2.85 8.25 -6.28
N ILE A 57 -1.95 7.42 -6.82
CA ILE A 57 -1.62 6.13 -6.20
C ILE A 57 -0.90 6.34 -4.85
N PHE A 58 -0.09 7.40 -4.76
CA PHE A 58 0.55 7.78 -3.50
C PHE A 58 -0.44 8.29 -2.46
N ALA A 59 -1.49 9.00 -2.91
CA ALA A 59 -2.55 9.44 -2.02
C ALA A 59 -3.27 8.25 -1.36
N LEU A 60 -3.31 7.09 -2.02
CA LEU A 60 -3.88 5.86 -1.45
C LEU A 60 -3.05 5.29 -0.29
N CYS A 61 -1.77 5.64 -0.20
CA CYS A 61 -0.81 5.09 0.76
C CYS A 61 -0.48 6.12 1.88
N GLY A 62 -1.43 6.99 2.21
CA GLY A 62 -1.24 8.08 3.19
C GLY A 62 -0.91 7.62 4.62
N HIS A 63 -1.16 6.35 4.94
CA HIS A 63 -0.84 5.75 6.24
C HIS A 63 0.68 5.52 6.44
N MET A 64 1.49 5.52 5.36
CA MET A 64 2.94 5.35 5.47
C MET A 64 3.57 6.56 6.18
N THR A 65 4.17 6.33 7.34
CA THR A 65 4.78 7.39 8.13
C THR A 65 6.12 7.83 7.53
N ARG A 66 6.17 9.06 7.01
CA ARG A 66 7.37 9.68 6.47
C ARG A 66 8.09 10.47 7.56
N LEU A 67 9.36 10.16 7.78
CA LEU A 67 10.19 10.86 8.75
C LEU A 67 11.25 11.69 8.03
N PRO A 68 11.60 12.89 8.53
CA PRO A 68 12.70 13.65 7.96
C PRO A 68 14.01 12.87 8.11
N ILE A 69 14.92 13.04 7.14
CA ILE A 69 16.28 12.55 7.28
C ILE A 69 17.15 13.49 8.10
N THR A 70 18.11 12.94 8.82
CA THR A 70 19.12 13.72 9.54
C THR A 70 20.33 14.01 8.64
N SER A 71 21.17 14.97 9.01
CA SER A 71 22.39 15.29 8.28
C SER A 71 23.35 14.12 8.15
N SER A 72 23.43 13.25 9.17
CA SER A 72 24.28 12.05 9.16
C SER A 72 23.74 10.99 8.20
N GLU A 73 22.42 10.76 8.22
CA GLU A 73 21.76 9.81 7.31
C GLU A 73 21.82 10.30 5.86
N MET A 74 21.65 11.61 5.63
CA MET A 74 21.84 12.24 4.32
C MET A 74 23.24 11.96 3.76
N ARG A 75 24.28 12.11 4.58
CA ARG A 75 25.67 11.82 4.16
C ARG A 75 25.84 10.33 3.84
N LEU A 76 25.35 9.46 4.71
CA LEU A 76 25.41 8.00 4.53
C LEU A 76 24.66 7.54 3.28
N LEU A 77 23.45 8.05 3.02
CA LEU A 77 22.69 7.72 1.81
C LEU A 77 23.40 8.16 0.53
N ASN A 78 24.06 9.32 0.56
CA ASN A 78 24.86 9.80 -0.58
C ASN A 78 26.12 8.95 -0.80
N GLU A 79 26.77 8.50 0.28
CA GLU A 79 27.91 7.57 0.24
C GLU A 79 27.47 6.21 -0.33
N ILE A 80 26.41 5.62 0.21
CA ILE A 80 25.84 4.35 -0.27
C ILE A 80 25.51 4.44 -1.77
N ASN A 81 24.79 5.48 -2.18
CA ASN A 81 24.37 5.60 -3.57
C ASN A 81 25.56 5.79 -4.52
N ARG A 82 26.59 6.54 -4.13
CA ARG A 82 27.77 6.78 -4.97
C ARG A 82 28.72 5.58 -4.98
N ASP A 83 29.05 5.03 -3.83
CA ASP A 83 30.18 4.12 -3.65
C ASP A 83 29.76 2.65 -3.72
N HIS A 84 28.48 2.34 -3.50
CA HIS A 84 27.96 0.97 -3.48
C HIS A 84 26.86 0.69 -4.52
N CYS A 85 26.32 1.74 -5.15
CA CYS A 85 25.18 1.63 -6.04
C CYS A 85 25.41 2.29 -7.41
N ASP A 86 26.61 2.81 -7.69
CA ASP A 86 26.97 3.50 -8.93
C ASP A 86 25.98 4.60 -9.36
N GLY A 87 25.34 5.26 -8.38
CA GLY A 87 24.33 6.30 -8.61
C GLY A 87 22.94 5.81 -9.02
N GLN A 88 22.67 4.50 -9.02
CA GLN A 88 21.43 3.92 -9.58
C GLN A 88 20.13 4.43 -8.97
N PHE A 89 20.16 4.90 -7.71
CA PHE A 89 18.94 5.32 -7.01
C PHE A 89 18.65 6.81 -7.15
N SER A 90 19.63 7.62 -7.54
CA SER A 90 19.45 9.04 -7.82
C SER A 90 20.69 9.62 -8.47
N SER A 91 20.52 10.37 -9.56
CA SER A 91 21.58 11.21 -10.13
C SER A 91 21.87 12.45 -9.27
N GLU A 92 20.89 12.90 -8.49
CA GLU A 92 21.01 14.02 -7.57
C GLU A 92 21.35 13.55 -6.16
N LYS A 93 22.04 14.41 -5.40
CA LYS A 93 22.35 14.12 -4.01
C LYS A 93 21.07 14.09 -3.16
N PHE A 94 21.03 13.21 -2.17
CA PHE A 94 20.03 13.27 -1.11
C PHE A 94 20.28 14.51 -0.25
N THR A 95 19.20 15.15 0.18
CA THR A 95 19.15 16.43 0.89
C THR A 95 18.25 16.34 2.11
N LEU A 96 18.34 17.31 3.03
CA LEU A 96 17.45 17.37 4.21
C LEU A 96 15.95 17.55 3.88
N ARG A 97 15.58 17.76 2.61
CA ARG A 97 14.19 17.76 2.15
C ARG A 97 13.64 16.35 1.90
N ASP A 98 14.52 15.37 1.74
CA ASP A 98 14.13 13.99 1.54
C ASP A 98 13.62 13.39 2.86
N THR A 99 12.78 12.35 2.74
CA THR A 99 12.20 11.62 3.87
C THR A 99 12.55 10.15 3.80
N VAL A 100 12.44 9.47 4.92
CA VAL A 100 12.56 8.02 5.05
C VAL A 100 11.28 7.40 5.57
N ILE A 101 11.04 6.16 5.21
CA ILE A 101 9.93 5.32 5.66
C ILE A 101 10.48 4.00 6.21
N HIS A 102 9.68 3.31 7.02
CA HIS A 102 10.06 2.00 7.53
C HIS A 102 10.19 1.00 6.37
N ILE A 103 11.15 0.07 6.45
CA ILE A 103 11.43 -0.86 5.35
C ILE A 103 10.25 -1.77 5.01
N ILE A 104 9.41 -2.09 6.01
CA ILE A 104 8.21 -2.90 5.81
C ILE A 104 7.21 -2.13 4.93
N ASP A 105 6.94 -0.86 5.25
CA ASP A 105 6.07 -0.02 4.41
C ASP A 105 6.63 0.16 2.99
N ALA A 106 7.95 0.30 2.87
CA ALA A 106 8.61 0.37 1.57
C ALA A 106 8.38 -0.91 0.73
N TYR A 107 8.45 -2.07 1.36
CA TYR A 107 8.24 -3.36 0.70
C TYR A 107 6.78 -3.60 0.33
N GLU A 108 5.85 -3.30 1.24
CA GLU A 108 4.41 -3.40 0.97
C GLU A 108 3.98 -2.42 -0.13
N PHE A 109 4.56 -1.21 -0.16
CA PHE A 109 4.35 -0.27 -1.25
C PHE A 109 4.80 -0.83 -2.61
N TYR A 110 5.96 -1.48 -2.63
CA TYR A 110 6.48 -2.16 -3.81
C TYR A 110 5.52 -3.27 -4.29
N LEU A 111 4.99 -4.10 -3.37
CA LEU A 111 4.01 -5.14 -3.70
C LEU A 111 2.71 -4.55 -4.23
N PHE A 112 2.18 -3.53 -3.55
CA PHE A 112 0.95 -2.84 -3.92
C PHE A 112 1.05 -2.20 -5.31
N LEU A 113 2.16 -1.53 -5.62
CA LEU A 113 2.39 -1.00 -6.97
C LEU A 113 2.47 -2.10 -8.01
N GLY A 114 3.24 -3.15 -7.75
CA GLY A 114 3.35 -4.29 -8.64
C GLY A 114 1.98 -4.92 -8.94
N PHE A 115 1.13 -5.03 -7.91
CA PHE A 115 -0.25 -5.46 -8.05
C PHE A 115 -1.07 -4.50 -8.93
N CYS A 116 -1.07 -3.19 -8.63
CA CYS A 116 -1.80 -2.19 -9.41
C CYS A 116 -1.42 -2.25 -10.90
N CYS A 117 -0.12 -2.29 -11.21
CA CYS A 117 0.37 -2.35 -12.58
C CYS A 117 -0.05 -3.63 -13.29
N ASN A 118 0.05 -4.78 -12.62
CA ASN A 118 -0.40 -6.04 -13.20
C ASN A 118 -1.91 -6.03 -13.47
N LYS A 119 -2.71 -5.57 -12.51
CA LYS A 119 -4.17 -5.45 -12.67
C LYS A 119 -4.56 -4.53 -13.82
N LEU A 120 -3.94 -3.35 -13.92
CA LEU A 120 -4.22 -2.38 -14.98
C LEU A 120 -3.79 -2.85 -16.37
N THR A 121 -2.73 -3.65 -16.48
CA THR A 121 -2.21 -4.10 -17.77
C THR A 121 -2.78 -5.42 -18.25
N ARG A 122 -3.19 -6.29 -17.33
CA ARG A 122 -3.44 -7.71 -17.61
C ARG A 122 -4.76 -8.24 -17.03
N GLY A 123 -5.50 -7.42 -16.29
CA GLY A 123 -6.75 -7.82 -15.62
C GLY A 123 -6.53 -8.76 -14.43
N SER A 124 -7.63 -9.39 -13.99
CA SER A 124 -7.59 -10.46 -12.98
C SER A 124 -6.99 -11.73 -13.57
N ARG A 125 -6.07 -12.36 -12.83
CA ARG A 125 -5.40 -13.60 -13.27
C ARG A 125 -5.51 -14.73 -12.27
N PHE A 126 -5.71 -14.42 -10.99
CA PHE A 126 -5.61 -15.42 -9.93
C PHE A 126 -6.74 -15.28 -8.89
N PRO A 127 -7.28 -16.40 -8.40
CA PRO A 127 -8.34 -16.39 -7.39
C PRO A 127 -7.85 -15.93 -5.99
N TRP A 128 -6.54 -15.84 -5.76
CA TRP A 128 -5.93 -15.39 -4.50
C TRP A 128 -5.48 -13.92 -4.53
N GLU A 129 -6.07 -13.12 -5.42
CA GLU A 129 -5.75 -11.69 -5.48
C GLU A 129 -6.28 -10.94 -4.25
N PRO A 130 -5.50 -9.98 -3.71
CA PRO A 130 -5.86 -9.26 -2.48
C PRO A 130 -7.13 -8.43 -2.64
N CYS A 131 -7.50 -8.05 -3.87
CA CYS A 131 -8.75 -7.36 -4.15
C CYS A 131 -9.24 -7.58 -5.59
N SER A 132 -10.55 -7.50 -5.76
CA SER A 132 -11.22 -7.54 -7.06
C SER A 132 -12.63 -6.98 -6.93
N PHE A 133 -13.51 -7.35 -7.84
CA PHE A 133 -14.91 -6.93 -7.83
C PHE A 133 -15.84 -8.14 -7.83
N ILE A 134 -16.98 -7.95 -7.20
CA ILE A 134 -18.09 -8.89 -7.24
C ILE A 134 -19.28 -8.20 -7.89
N ARG A 135 -19.95 -8.90 -8.78
CA ARG A 135 -21.22 -8.48 -9.37
C ARG A 135 -22.33 -9.12 -8.56
N ILE A 136 -23.17 -8.28 -7.97
CA ILE A 136 -24.35 -8.67 -7.18
C ILE A 136 -25.59 -8.35 -8.02
N ALA A 137 -26.58 -9.26 -8.03
CA ALA A 137 -27.82 -9.09 -8.79
C ALA A 137 -27.62 -8.85 -10.30
N GLY A 138 -26.54 -9.39 -10.88
CA GLY A 138 -26.19 -9.23 -12.29
C GLY A 138 -25.82 -7.79 -12.74
N SER A 139 -25.89 -6.79 -11.86
CA SER A 139 -25.76 -5.37 -12.26
C SER A 139 -24.96 -4.50 -11.30
N PHE A 140 -24.91 -4.83 -10.01
CA PHE A 140 -24.20 -4.04 -9.02
C PHE A 140 -22.77 -4.52 -8.86
N LEU A 141 -21.83 -3.75 -9.38
CA LEU A 141 -20.41 -4.06 -9.24
C LEU A 141 -19.85 -3.44 -7.96
N VAL A 142 -19.37 -4.26 -7.04
CA VAL A 142 -18.90 -3.86 -5.71
C VAL A 142 -17.42 -4.27 -5.56
N PRO A 143 -16.55 -3.35 -5.11
CA PRO A 143 -15.16 -3.68 -4.80
C PRO A 143 -15.09 -4.52 -3.53
N TYR A 144 -14.21 -5.51 -3.51
CA TYR A 144 -13.89 -6.27 -2.31
C TYR A 144 -12.39 -6.40 -2.13
N ILE A 145 -11.97 -6.60 -0.89
CA ILE A 145 -10.64 -7.11 -0.55
C ILE A 145 -10.76 -8.47 0.14
N VAL A 146 -9.69 -9.27 0.10
CA VAL A 146 -9.58 -10.53 0.84
C VAL A 146 -8.79 -10.27 2.12
N ARG A 147 -9.44 -10.41 3.27
CA ARG A 147 -8.83 -10.31 4.60
C ARG A 147 -9.19 -11.55 5.40
N ASN A 148 -8.22 -12.21 6.01
CA ASN A 148 -8.44 -13.45 6.78
C ASN A 148 -9.24 -14.52 6.01
N ASN A 149 -8.98 -14.67 4.70
CA ASN A 149 -9.70 -15.53 3.75
C ASN A 149 -11.20 -15.22 3.59
N GLN A 150 -11.65 -14.03 4.01
CA GLN A 150 -13.00 -13.54 3.80
C GLN A 150 -12.98 -12.35 2.85
N LYS A 151 -14.00 -12.28 1.99
CA LYS A 151 -14.23 -11.11 1.14
C LYS A 151 -14.99 -10.08 1.97
N ILE A 152 -14.42 -8.89 2.08
CA ILE A 152 -15.05 -7.76 2.75
C ILE A 152 -15.20 -6.59 1.77
N MET A 153 -16.30 -5.86 1.91
CA MET A 153 -16.74 -4.82 0.96
C MET A 153 -17.10 -3.55 1.73
N PRO A 154 -16.96 -2.35 1.15
CA PRO A 154 -17.35 -1.13 1.85
C PRO A 154 -18.85 -1.11 2.15
N ILE A 155 -19.22 -0.85 3.40
CA ILE A 155 -20.62 -0.93 3.85
C ILE A 155 -21.53 0.08 3.14
N PHE A 156 -20.97 1.21 2.69
CA PHE A 156 -21.72 2.28 2.02
C PHE A 156 -22.36 1.85 0.69
N PHE A 157 -21.99 0.70 0.11
CA PHE A 157 -22.70 0.12 -1.05
C PHE A 157 -24.06 -0.47 -0.67
N PHE A 158 -24.28 -0.77 0.60
CA PHE A 158 -25.45 -1.49 1.11
C PHE A 158 -26.28 -0.65 2.08
N THR A 159 -25.73 0.44 2.62
CA THR A 159 -26.48 1.39 3.42
C THR A 159 -27.43 2.21 2.53
N ARG A 160 -28.74 2.03 2.70
CA ARG A 160 -29.75 2.99 2.23
C ARG A 160 -29.96 4.05 3.31
N GLU A 161 -30.39 5.26 2.92
CA GLU A 161 -30.61 6.40 3.82
C GLU A 161 -31.57 6.12 5.01
N SER A 162 -32.25 4.97 5.05
CA SER A 162 -33.34 4.68 5.99
C SER A 162 -33.16 3.42 6.84
N GLU A 163 -32.21 2.52 6.55
CA GLU A 163 -32.08 1.24 7.25
C GLU A 163 -30.61 0.85 7.44
N PRO A 164 -30.07 0.98 8.67
CA PRO A 164 -28.74 0.49 8.98
C PRO A 164 -28.75 -1.05 8.99
N LEU A 165 -27.83 -1.66 8.26
CA LEU A 165 -27.56 -3.09 8.38
C LEU A 165 -27.01 -3.35 9.79
N GLN A 166 -27.67 -4.22 10.55
CA GLN A 166 -27.10 -4.76 11.78
C GLN A 166 -25.96 -5.72 11.40
N SER A 167 -24.75 -5.19 11.22
CA SER A 167 -23.57 -5.96 10.82
C SER A 167 -22.41 -5.70 11.77
N ASN A 168 -21.49 -6.66 11.86
CA ASN A 168 -20.24 -6.47 12.59
C ASN A 168 -19.32 -5.59 11.73
N GLU A 169 -19.48 -4.29 11.88
CA GLU A 169 -18.68 -3.29 11.18
C GLU A 169 -17.20 -3.44 11.53
N GLU A 170 -16.39 -3.86 10.54
CA GLU A 170 -14.95 -3.96 10.70
C GLU A 170 -14.23 -2.77 10.04
N PRO A 171 -13.32 -2.08 10.75
CA PRO A 171 -12.53 -1.02 10.14
C PRO A 171 -11.48 -1.60 9.19
N VAL A 172 -11.41 -1.04 7.99
CA VAL A 172 -10.39 -1.30 6.97
C VAL A 172 -9.36 -0.18 7.00
N THR A 173 -8.11 -0.49 7.36
CA THR A 173 -7.02 0.48 7.54
C THR A 173 -5.74 -0.01 6.83
N GLY A 174 -4.69 0.83 6.79
CA GLY A 174 -3.37 0.44 6.30
C GLY A 174 -3.37 0.00 4.83
N TRP A 175 -2.68 -1.10 4.53
CA TRP A 175 -2.54 -1.63 3.16
C TRP A 175 -3.85 -2.16 2.59
N ASP A 176 -4.67 -2.81 3.42
CA ASP A 176 -6.01 -3.27 3.05
C ASP A 176 -6.87 -2.10 2.56
N LEU A 177 -6.76 -0.95 3.24
CA LEU A 177 -7.42 0.27 2.79
C LEU A 177 -6.87 0.77 1.46
N SER A 178 -5.56 0.70 1.21
CA SER A 178 -4.97 1.07 -0.07
C SER A 178 -5.49 0.19 -1.22
N TYR A 179 -5.60 -1.12 -1.02
CA TYR A 179 -6.21 -2.04 -1.99
C TYR A 179 -7.70 -1.75 -2.22
N MET A 180 -8.44 -1.46 -1.15
CA MET A 180 -9.86 -1.10 -1.25
C MET A 180 -10.07 0.20 -2.03
N LYS A 181 -9.33 1.26 -1.66
CA LYS A 181 -9.43 2.56 -2.34
C LYS A 181 -8.98 2.49 -3.79
N PHE A 182 -8.01 1.64 -4.12
CA PHE A 182 -7.62 1.37 -5.50
C PHE A 182 -8.81 0.85 -6.31
N CYS A 183 -9.51 -0.19 -5.82
CA CYS A 183 -10.71 -0.72 -6.48
C CYS A 183 -11.84 0.31 -6.56
N CYS A 184 -12.09 1.07 -5.48
CA CYS A 184 -13.09 2.15 -5.50
C CYS A 184 -12.76 3.20 -6.56
N ARG A 185 -11.48 3.56 -6.72
CA ARG A 185 -11.05 4.53 -7.74
C ARG A 185 -11.26 4.00 -9.16
N LEU A 186 -11.00 2.71 -9.40
CA LEU A 186 -11.27 2.07 -10.70
C LEU A 186 -12.76 2.10 -11.09
N LEU A 187 -13.67 2.09 -10.10
CA LEU A 187 -15.11 2.24 -10.33
C LEU A 187 -15.58 3.70 -10.38
N ASN A 188 -14.67 4.67 -10.31
CA ASN A 188 -15.00 6.10 -10.20
C ASN A 188 -15.92 6.40 -9.00
N ILE A 189 -15.74 5.70 -7.88
CA ILE A 189 -16.43 6.04 -6.64
C ILE A 189 -15.98 7.42 -6.17
N ARG A 190 -16.95 8.22 -5.75
CA ARG A 190 -16.77 9.56 -5.19
C ARG A 190 -15.72 9.57 -4.08
N GLU A 191 -14.78 10.51 -4.15
CA GLU A 191 -13.66 10.59 -3.21
C GLU A 191 -14.13 10.77 -1.77
N GLU A 192 -15.24 11.48 -1.56
CA GLU A 192 -15.79 11.75 -0.23
C GLU A 192 -16.17 10.45 0.50
N LEU A 193 -16.68 9.44 -0.23
CA LEU A 193 -17.04 8.12 0.31
C LEU A 193 -15.82 7.26 0.63
N CYS A 194 -14.67 7.56 0.00
CA CYS A 194 -13.41 6.83 0.17
C CYS A 194 -12.35 7.66 0.92
N SER A 195 -12.72 8.83 1.43
CA SER A 195 -11.84 9.75 2.13
C SER A 195 -11.57 9.26 3.56
N GLY A 196 -10.46 9.68 4.15
CA GLY A 196 -10.08 9.31 5.53
C GLY A 196 -9.05 8.18 5.64
N ASP A 197 -8.77 7.79 6.88
CA ASP A 197 -7.75 6.80 7.27
C ASP A 197 -8.31 5.39 7.53
N HIS A 198 -9.63 5.25 7.45
CA HIS A 198 -10.34 3.98 7.54
C HIS A 198 -11.61 3.98 6.67
N LEU A 199 -12.10 2.79 6.35
CA LEU A 199 -13.46 2.56 5.84
C LEU A 199 -14.13 1.49 6.68
N THR A 200 -15.44 1.57 6.83
CA THR A 200 -16.23 0.48 7.40
C THR A 200 -16.53 -0.55 6.32
N ALA A 201 -16.29 -1.83 6.63
CA ALA A 201 -16.59 -2.94 5.75
C ALA A 201 -17.56 -3.95 6.38
N ILE A 202 -18.22 -4.69 5.51
CA ILE A 202 -19.10 -5.82 5.79
C ILE A 202 -18.62 -7.04 5.02
N SER A 203 -18.78 -8.23 5.58
CA SER A 203 -18.38 -9.48 4.91
C SER A 203 -19.40 -9.92 3.86
N LEU A 204 -18.94 -10.66 2.84
CA LEU A 204 -19.84 -11.28 1.86
C LEU A 204 -20.86 -12.21 2.53
N ASN A 205 -20.45 -12.96 3.54
CA ASN A 205 -21.35 -13.87 4.27
C ASN A 205 -22.50 -13.10 4.93
N GLU A 206 -22.22 -11.96 5.57
CA GLU A 206 -23.28 -11.12 6.17
C GLU A 206 -24.22 -10.54 5.12
N ILE A 207 -23.73 -10.21 3.92
CA ILE A 207 -24.57 -9.78 2.79
C ILE A 207 -25.47 -10.93 2.33
N GLU A 208 -24.91 -12.12 2.14
CA GLU A 208 -25.67 -13.31 1.71
C GLU A 208 -26.75 -13.69 2.74
N ASP A 209 -26.45 -13.60 4.04
CA ASP A 209 -27.40 -13.83 5.13
C ASP A 209 -28.50 -12.76 5.18
N ALA A 210 -28.16 -11.49 4.91
CA ALA A 210 -29.11 -10.38 4.92
C ALA A 210 -30.04 -10.36 3.68
N PHE A 211 -29.61 -10.98 2.56
CA PHE A 211 -30.35 -10.97 1.29
C PHE A 211 -30.55 -12.39 0.71
N PRO A 212 -31.39 -13.25 1.32
CA PRO A 212 -31.44 -14.69 1.04
C PRO A 212 -32.00 -15.11 -0.33
N SER A 213 -32.58 -14.19 -1.11
CA SER A 213 -33.25 -14.51 -2.39
C SER A 213 -32.41 -14.14 -3.61
N GLY A 214 -31.67 -15.12 -4.16
CA GLY A 214 -31.35 -15.21 -5.59
C GLY A 214 -30.41 -14.17 -6.18
N TYR A 215 -29.62 -13.47 -5.36
CA TYR A 215 -28.56 -12.62 -5.89
C TYR A 215 -27.40 -13.48 -6.34
N ASP A 216 -27.29 -13.70 -7.65
CA ASP A 216 -26.08 -14.26 -8.23
C ASP A 216 -24.91 -13.32 -7.93
N CYS A 217 -23.92 -13.86 -7.20
CA CYS A 217 -22.67 -13.21 -6.85
C CYS A 217 -21.57 -13.77 -7.76
N GLU A 218 -21.14 -12.98 -8.74
CA GLU A 218 -20.12 -13.38 -9.70
C GLU A 218 -18.85 -12.55 -9.52
N GLU A 219 -17.70 -13.21 -9.30
CA GLU A 219 -16.41 -12.53 -9.36
C GLU A 219 -16.15 -12.03 -10.77
N CYS A 220 -15.78 -10.76 -10.91
CA CYS A 220 -15.40 -10.23 -12.21
C CYS A 220 -14.33 -9.14 -12.10
N TRP A 221 -13.69 -8.88 -13.23
CA TRP A 221 -12.86 -7.70 -13.43
C TRP A 221 -13.62 -6.75 -14.38
N PRO A 222 -13.79 -5.45 -14.06
CA PRO A 222 -14.64 -4.52 -14.81
C PRO A 222 -14.16 -4.18 -16.22
N PHE A 223 -12.96 -4.60 -16.60
CA PHE A 223 -12.26 -4.17 -17.82
C PHE A 223 -11.74 -5.36 -18.63
#